data_AF-A0A1G0WVU0-F1
#
_entry.id   AF-A0A1G0WVU0-F1
#
_cell.length_a   1.000
_cell.length_b   1.000
_cell.length_c   1.000
_cell.angle_alpha   90.00
_cell.angle_beta   90.00
_cell.angle_gamma   90.00
#
_symmetry.space_group_name_H-M   'P 1'
#
loop_
_entity.id
_entity.type
_entity.pdbx_description
1 polymer ?
#
loop_
_entity_poly.entity_id
_entity_poly.type
_entity_poly.pdbx_seq_one_letter_code
_entity_poly.pdbx_strand_id
1 'polypeptide(L)'
;MLFFAITAQAKTYVFVSFSLPENLFIETLKESSSLKLPVLLNGLYQNDLQKTAQKIIELIKEAPNLEMQINPNAFEKFNIKAVPAVVVARKNCFDVVYGNLTIKESLAKIKEKGECVK
;
A
#
# COMPACT_ATOMS: atom_id res chain seq x y z
N MET A 1 -18.46 -24.91 25.52
CA MET A 1 -17.41 -24.90 24.48
C MET A 1 -17.69 -23.75 23.54
N LEU A 2 -16.98 -22.62 23.67
CA LEU A 2 -17.10 -21.49 22.74
C LEU A 2 -15.90 -21.60 21.77
N PHE A 3 -16.15 -22.06 20.55
CA PHE A 3 -15.15 -21.98 19.48
C PHE A 3 -15.16 -20.55 18.95
N PHE A 4 -14.15 -19.76 19.30
CA PHE A 4 -13.81 -18.56 18.54
C PHE A 4 -13.35 -19.03 17.15
N ALA A 5 -14.22 -18.90 16.15
CA ALA A 5 -13.77 -18.94 14.77
C ALA A 5 -12.89 -17.71 14.55
N ILE A 6 -11.57 -17.91 14.54
CA ILE A 6 -10.62 -16.90 14.08
C ILE A 6 -10.88 -16.73 12.59
N THR A 7 -11.70 -15.74 12.23
CA THR A 7 -11.76 -15.28 10.85
C THR A 7 -10.35 -14.80 10.49
N ALA A 8 -9.78 -15.34 9.41
CA ALA A 8 -8.46 -14.91 8.96
C ALA A 8 -8.54 -13.42 8.59
N GLN A 9 -7.96 -12.56 9.43
CA GLN A 9 -8.01 -11.12 9.22
C GLN A 9 -7.24 -10.75 7.95
N ALA A 10 -7.96 -10.17 6.98
CA ALA A 10 -7.34 -9.61 5.79
C ALA A 10 -6.56 -8.35 6.15
N LYS A 11 -5.38 -8.18 5.53
CA LYS A 11 -4.52 -7.00 5.67
C LYS A 11 -4.43 -6.28 4.33
N THR A 12 -4.59 -4.97 4.35
CA THR A 12 -4.47 -4.14 3.15
C THR A 12 -3.15 -3.38 3.18
N TYR A 13 -2.49 -3.31 2.03
CA TYR A 13 -1.23 -2.61 1.84
C TYR A 13 -1.28 -1.77 0.57
N VAL A 14 -0.65 -0.60 0.60
CA VAL A 14 -0.53 0.29 -0.55
C VAL A 14 0.94 0.35 -0.96
N PHE A 15 1.25 0.01 -2.20
CA PHE A 15 2.60 -0.05 -2.73
C PHE A 15 2.88 1.16 -3.61
N VAL A 16 3.98 1.88 -3.32
CA VAL A 16 4.38 3.10 -4.03
C VAL A 16 5.88 3.13 -4.30
N SER A 17 6.31 4.03 -5.18
CA SER A 17 7.71 4.34 -5.47
C SER A 17 7.84 5.83 -5.84
N PHE A 18 9.02 6.40 -5.64
CA PHE A 18 9.34 7.75 -6.15
C PHE A 18 9.39 7.83 -7.69
N SER A 19 9.19 6.72 -8.40
CA SER A 19 8.98 6.73 -9.86
C SER A 19 7.59 7.20 -10.28
N LEU A 20 6.64 7.35 -9.34
CA LEU A 20 5.33 7.89 -9.63
C LEU A 20 5.40 9.38 -9.97
N PRO A 21 4.52 9.88 -10.86
CA PRO A 21 4.28 11.31 -10.98
C PRO A 21 3.94 11.92 -9.61
N GLU A 22 4.51 13.08 -9.28
CA GLU A 22 4.44 13.65 -7.93
C GLU A 22 2.99 13.84 -7.43
N ASN A 23 2.09 14.34 -8.28
CA ASN A 23 0.67 14.50 -7.92
C ASN A 23 0.02 13.15 -7.55
N LEU A 24 0.20 12.12 -8.38
CA LEU A 24 -0.34 10.79 -8.13
C LEU A 24 0.24 10.18 -6.85
N PHE A 25 1.54 10.39 -6.61
CA PHE A 25 2.20 9.94 -5.40
C PHE A 25 1.56 10.60 -4.16
N ILE A 26 1.44 11.93 -4.14
CA ILE A 26 0.88 12.67 -3.00
C ILE A 26 -0.60 12.30 -2.77
N GLU A 27 -1.41 12.21 -3.83
CA GLU A 27 -2.82 11.81 -3.72
C GLU A 27 -2.97 10.41 -3.11
N THR A 28 -2.14 9.46 -3.56
CA THR A 28 -2.11 8.09 -3.02
C THR A 28 -1.77 8.09 -1.52
N LEU A 29 -0.81 8.93 -1.09
CA LEU A 29 -0.44 9.03 0.32
C LEU A 29 -1.54 9.67 1.18
N LYS A 30 -2.19 10.73 0.68
CA LYS A 30 -3.31 11.38 1.38
C LYS A 30 -4.47 10.40 1.57
N GLU A 31 -4.81 9.62 0.54
CA GLU A 31 -5.85 8.61 0.66
C GLU A 31 -5.44 7.49 1.63
N SER A 32 -4.20 7.01 1.56
CA SER A 32 -3.67 5.98 2.47
C SER A 32 -3.72 6.44 3.94
N SER A 33 -3.32 7.68 4.20
CA SER A 33 -3.40 8.31 5.52
C SER A 33 -4.84 8.40 6.02
N SER A 34 -5.77 8.87 5.18
CA SER A 34 -7.20 8.96 5.52
C SER A 34 -7.82 7.60 5.88
N LEU A 35 -7.39 6.54 5.17
CA LEU A 35 -7.86 5.18 5.37
C LEU A 35 -7.07 4.40 6.43
N LYS A 36 -6.01 5.01 7.02
CA LYS A 36 -5.09 4.37 7.97
C LYS A 36 -4.50 3.07 7.42
N LEU A 37 -4.08 3.11 6.16
CA LEU A 37 -3.47 1.97 5.47
C LEU A 37 -1.95 2.13 5.43
N PRO A 38 -1.20 1.06 5.70
CA PRO A 38 0.25 1.10 5.61
C PRO A 38 0.70 1.24 4.15
N VAL A 39 1.58 2.21 3.92
CA VAL A 39 2.25 2.44 2.65
C VAL A 39 3.62 1.76 2.67
N LEU A 40 3.87 0.93 1.66
CA LEU A 40 5.11 0.22 1.42
C LEU A 40 5.82 0.88 0.24
N LEU A 41 6.92 1.55 0.53
CA LEU A 41 7.74 2.27 -0.43
C LEU A 41 8.85 1.36 -0.96
N ASN A 42 8.99 1.31 -2.29
CA ASN A 42 10.13 0.65 -2.92
C ASN A 42 11.32 1.61 -3.09
N GLY A 43 12.47 1.20 -2.57
CA GLY A 43 13.74 1.88 -2.79
C GLY A 43 13.88 3.22 -2.07
N LEU A 44 14.92 3.95 -2.49
CA LEU A 44 15.34 5.22 -1.90
C LEU A 44 15.14 6.36 -2.91
N TYR A 45 14.80 7.55 -2.40
CA TYR A 45 14.80 8.77 -3.19
C TYR A 45 16.23 9.08 -3.63
N GLN A 46 16.45 9.14 -4.95
CA GLN A 46 17.77 9.42 -5.55
C GLN A 46 18.90 8.49 -5.05
N ASN A 47 18.59 7.23 -4.70
CA ASN A 47 19.54 6.28 -4.10
C ASN A 47 20.22 6.76 -2.82
N ASP A 48 19.60 7.67 -2.06
CA ASP A 48 20.17 8.27 -0.87
C ASP A 48 19.20 8.18 0.32
N LEU A 49 19.66 7.56 1.40
CA LEU A 49 18.84 7.33 2.59
C LEU A 49 18.51 8.64 3.34
N GLN A 50 19.45 9.58 3.41
CA GLN A 50 19.23 10.85 4.10
C GLN A 50 18.22 11.71 3.35
N LYS A 51 18.35 11.80 2.02
CA LYS A 51 17.37 12.49 1.18
C LYS A 51 16.00 11.82 1.24
N THR A 52 15.97 10.49 1.32
CA THR A 52 14.71 9.74 1.51
C THR A 52 14.04 10.12 2.83
N ALA A 53 14.79 10.17 3.94
CA ALA A 53 14.26 10.58 5.23
C ALA A 53 13.70 12.01 5.19
N GLN A 54 14.42 12.95 4.57
CA GLN A 54 13.96 14.33 4.40
C GLN A 54 12.66 14.40 3.59
N LYS A 55 12.59 13.71 2.45
CA LYS A 55 11.38 13.68 1.61
C LYS A 55 10.21 13.06 2.37
N ILE A 56 10.43 11.98 3.14
CA ILE A 56 9.38 11.38 3.98
C ILE A 56 8.87 12.37 5.03
N ILE A 57 9.75 13.13 5.69
CA ILE A 57 9.35 14.16 6.66
C ILE A 57 8.46 15.23 6.00
N GLU A 58 8.77 15.65 4.78
CA GLU A 58 7.93 16.58 4.01
C GLU A 58 6.56 15.98 3.71
N LEU A 59 6.52 14.72 3.26
CA LEU A 59 5.29 14.02 2.89
C LEU A 59 4.35 13.82 4.09
N ILE A 60 4.90 13.60 5.29
CA ILE A 60 4.09 13.47 6.53
C ILE A 60 3.35 14.78 6.84
N LYS A 61 3.86 15.95 6.43
CA LYS A 61 3.15 17.24 6.58
C LYS A 61 1.94 17.33 5.67
N GLU A 62 2.03 16.75 4.48
CA GLU A 62 0.94 16.69 3.49
C GLU A 62 -0.11 15.60 3.84
N ALA A 63 0.32 14.51 4.48
CA ALA A 63 -0.51 13.37 4.86
C ALA A 63 -0.29 13.02 6.35
N PRO A 64 -0.99 13.70 7.27
CA PRO A 64 -0.85 13.45 8.71
C PRO A 64 -1.19 12.00 9.08
N ASN A 65 -0.49 11.42 10.06
CA ASN A 65 -0.67 10.01 10.48
C ASN A 65 -0.37 8.95 9.41
N LEU A 66 0.36 9.31 8.35
CA LEU A 66 0.79 8.36 7.33
C LEU A 66 1.72 7.30 7.94
N GLU A 67 1.31 6.03 7.87
CA GLU A 67 2.16 4.89 8.19
C GLU A 67 2.94 4.47 6.94
N MET A 68 4.19 4.90 6.82
CA MET A 68 5.04 4.55 5.67
C MET A 68 6.28 3.76 6.09
N GLN A 69 6.62 2.74 5.30
CA GLN A 69 7.83 1.92 5.50
C GLN A 69 8.56 1.71 4.18
N ILE A 70 9.90 1.83 4.20
CA ILE A 70 10.75 1.39 3.10
C ILE A 70 10.87 -0.13 3.19
N ASN A 71 10.24 -0.87 2.27
CA ASN A 71 10.16 -2.33 2.38
C ASN A 71 10.22 -3.02 1.00
N PRO A 72 11.41 -3.15 0.39
CA PRO A 72 11.56 -3.82 -0.90
C PRO A 72 11.19 -5.31 -0.85
N ASN A 73 11.40 -5.98 0.29
CA ASN A 73 11.07 -7.40 0.46
C ASN A 73 9.56 -7.66 0.32
N ALA A 74 8.71 -6.69 0.67
CA ALA A 74 7.27 -6.80 0.46
C ALA A 74 6.92 -6.80 -1.04
N PHE A 75 7.64 -6.04 -1.88
CA PHE A 75 7.43 -6.04 -3.33
C PHE A 75 7.72 -7.42 -3.92
N GLU A 76 8.80 -8.06 -3.46
CA GLU A 76 9.13 -9.43 -3.86
C GLU A 76 8.06 -10.42 -3.39
N LYS A 77 7.68 -10.36 -2.11
CA LYS A 77 6.67 -11.24 -1.51
C LYS A 77 5.33 -11.23 -2.24
N PHE A 78 4.89 -10.05 -2.66
CA PHE A 78 3.60 -9.87 -3.34
C PHE A 78 3.74 -9.80 -4.88
N ASN A 79 4.95 -10.02 -5.41
CA ASN A 79 5.26 -9.96 -6.84
C ASN A 79 4.77 -8.66 -7.51
N ILE A 80 4.97 -7.52 -6.83
CA ILE A 80 4.54 -6.20 -7.29
C ILE A 80 5.50 -5.68 -8.35
N LYS A 81 5.02 -5.60 -9.59
CA LYS A 81 5.83 -5.20 -10.76
C LYS A 81 5.57 -3.78 -11.28
N ALA A 82 4.50 -3.16 -10.79
CA ALA A 82 4.12 -1.80 -11.14
C ALA A 82 3.53 -1.11 -9.92
N VAL A 83 3.58 0.22 -9.91
CA VAL A 83 2.98 1.06 -8.87
C VAL A 83 2.13 2.17 -9.51
N PRO A 84 1.13 2.72 -8.79
CA PRO A 84 0.69 2.29 -7.47
C PRO A 84 -0.03 0.92 -7.54
N ALA A 85 -0.01 0.19 -6.43
CA ALA A 85 -0.74 -1.06 -6.30
C ALA A 85 -1.40 -1.16 -4.92
N VAL A 86 -2.63 -1.68 -4.88
CA VAL A 86 -3.35 -2.00 -3.65
C VAL A 86 -3.44 -3.51 -3.53
N VAL A 87 -2.96 -4.04 -2.40
CA VAL A 87 -2.97 -5.46 -2.09
C VAL A 87 -3.89 -5.74 -0.92
N VAL A 88 -4.72 -6.78 -1.03
CA VAL A 88 -5.44 -7.37 0.10
C VAL A 88 -4.90 -8.77 0.33
N ALA A 89 -4.25 -8.99 1.47
CA ALA A 89 -3.57 -10.22 1.81
C ALA A 89 -4.27 -10.97 2.96
N ARG A 90 -4.40 -12.28 2.81
CA ARG A 90 -4.78 -13.24 3.85
C ARG A 90 -3.62 -14.22 4.06
N LYS A 91 -3.78 -15.20 4.98
CA LYS A 91 -2.71 -16.10 5.42
C LYS A 91 -1.90 -16.73 4.26
N ASN A 92 -2.59 -17.20 3.22
CA ASN A 92 -1.99 -17.93 2.10
C ASN A 92 -2.41 -17.42 0.70
N CYS A 93 -3.01 -16.23 0.61
CA CYS A 93 -3.59 -15.72 -0.64
C CYS A 93 -3.57 -14.18 -0.62
N PHE A 94 -3.40 -13.55 -1.79
CA PHE A 94 -3.56 -12.11 -1.92
C PHE A 94 -4.15 -11.73 -3.28
N ASP A 95 -4.94 -10.67 -3.30
CA ASP A 95 -5.41 -10.01 -4.51
C ASP A 95 -4.68 -8.68 -4.69
N VAL A 96 -4.44 -8.27 -5.95
CA VAL A 96 -3.77 -7.02 -6.29
C VAL A 96 -4.52 -6.26 -7.37
N VAL A 97 -4.63 -4.95 -7.20
CA VAL A 97 -5.09 -4.01 -8.23
C VAL A 97 -4.00 -2.97 -8.47
N TYR A 98 -3.70 -2.73 -9.74
CA TYR A 98 -2.71 -1.76 -10.20
C TYR A 98 -3.38 -0.56 -10.86
N GLY A 99 -2.66 0.57 -10.87
CA GLY A 99 -2.98 1.74 -11.68
C GLY A 99 -3.60 2.90 -10.91
N ASN A 100 -3.91 3.98 -11.63
CA ASN A 100 -4.45 5.22 -11.08
C ASN A 100 -5.96 5.11 -10.79
N LEU A 101 -6.31 4.26 -9.83
CA LEU A 101 -7.62 4.20 -9.21
C LEU A 101 -7.49 4.70 -7.77
N THR A 102 -8.58 5.24 -7.21
CA THR A 102 -8.63 5.45 -5.77
C THR A 102 -8.46 4.10 -5.05
N ILE A 103 -7.95 4.14 -3.82
CA ILE A 103 -7.81 2.95 -2.99
C ILE A 103 -9.18 2.33 -2.74
N LYS A 104 -10.22 3.16 -2.53
CA LYS A 104 -11.61 2.66 -2.39
C LYS A 104 -12.10 1.88 -3.61
N GLU A 105 -11.87 2.40 -4.82
CA GLU A 105 -12.22 1.69 -6.07
C GLU A 105 -11.43 0.39 -6.22
N SER A 106 -10.13 0.41 -5.88
CA SER A 106 -9.28 -0.78 -5.90
C SER A 106 -9.81 -1.86 -4.96
N LEU A 107 -10.21 -1.48 -3.74
CA LEU A 107 -10.81 -2.38 -2.76
C LEU A 107 -12.18 -2.91 -3.22
N ALA A 108 -13.01 -2.06 -3.83
CA ALA A 108 -14.29 -2.48 -4.41
C ALA A 108 -14.07 -3.53 -5.52
N LYS A 109 -13.10 -3.31 -6.40
CA LYS A 109 -12.74 -4.23 -7.47
C LYS A 109 -12.21 -5.56 -6.93
N ILE A 110 -11.39 -5.53 -5.89
CA ILE A 110 -10.93 -6.76 -5.20
C ILE A 110 -12.11 -7.49 -4.55
N LYS A 111 -13.05 -6.77 -3.93
CA LYS A 111 -14.24 -7.40 -3.34
C LYS A 111 -15.13 -8.07 -4.38
N GLU A 112 -15.26 -7.47 -5.56
CA GLU A 112 -16.10 -7.99 -6.64
C GLU A 112 -15.44 -9.16 -7.39
N LYS A 113 -14.14 -9.06 -7.67
CA LYS A 113 -13.45 -9.93 -8.63
C LYS A 113 -12.31 -10.75 -8.03
N GLY A 114 -11.89 -10.43 -6.81
CA GLY A 114 -10.78 -11.09 -6.13
C GLY A 114 -11.07 -12.55 -5.85
N GLU A 115 -10.03 -13.38 -5.96
CA GLU A 115 -10.14 -14.81 -5.70
C GLU A 115 -9.91 -15.11 -4.22
N CYS A 116 -9.13 -14.27 -3.53
CA CYS A 116 -8.80 -14.45 -2.12
C CYS A 116 -9.81 -13.81 -1.16
N VAL A 117 -10.69 -12.92 -1.65
CA VAL A 117 -11.66 -12.18 -0.83
C VAL A 117 -13.05 -12.85 -0.75
N LYS A 118 -13.28 -13.90 -1.53
CA LYS A 118 -14.47 -14.77 -1.40
C LYS A 118 -14.61 -15.38 0.00
#